data_AF-J4UBL6-F1
#
_entry.id   AF-J4UBL6-F1
#
_cell.length_a   1.000
_cell.length_b   1.000
_cell.length_c   1.000
_cell.angle_alpha   90.00
_cell.angle_beta   90.00
_cell.angle_gamma   90.00
#
_symmetry.space_group_name_H-M   'P 1'
#
loop_
_entity.id
_entity.type
_entity.pdbx_description
1 polymer ?
#
loop_
_entity_poly.entity_id
_entity_poly.type
_entity_poly.pdbx_seq_one_letter_code
_entity_poly.pdbx_strand_id
1 'polypeptide(L)'
;MKNKFPIILLILFTIFAIVKIAFTNSMIYMEKKDYTTFEQTIGELKYSLDNGELDSLKSKYMDILFQINSLNVKQAGDSSENNPETKNIYGNENLNAKLLDFNTNLNKYSEKYLVEQEIIKDEKADENKEKTVEDAYLDSHEATKIIVFDKQKQQIQDEQMKMLKEILGAEDYAELEITIKSMNTQQKYLNAQVHQKILSILLKYQDLDAYLILGQLCGRFEIMAYYEPENGVIVKKELKGLRTPTITAAQEKKYKNLVNMQTLLLDVIYPKYFKGFFIFSDGEKGLLAYASDFQNNKRGYLGIDEKDFGAEISNDFEKTRFYHSVVNELSRVILLANSQIDYTKGYTVSDIDDFETIKNLSKKDSYLLQFYSRFWNDIMYQDDKLSNSSDTKENANKYFFLRHKSQFLSEYVSQDPFRDIIESMTRFLLEKKPIENQTKFDKIRFFYEFSEIFDIAQRIQLNIKNLEGMK
;
A
#
# COMPACT_ATOMS: atom_id res chain seq x y z
N MET A 1 57.06 -40.77 24.21
CA MET A 1 55.74 -40.15 23.91
C MET A 1 55.05 -39.48 25.11
N LYS A 2 55.59 -39.53 26.35
CA LYS A 2 54.91 -38.96 27.55
C LYS A 2 55.00 -37.44 27.73
N ASN A 3 55.96 -36.74 27.10
CA ASN A 3 56.16 -35.29 27.31
C ASN A 3 55.58 -34.38 26.21
N LYS A 4 54.99 -34.94 25.14
CA LYS A 4 54.40 -34.16 24.04
C LYS A 4 52.87 -34.01 24.15
N PHE A 5 52.22 -34.89 24.90
CA PHE A 5 50.76 -34.88 25.08
C PHE A 5 50.24 -33.62 25.79
N PRO A 6 50.87 -33.11 26.86
CA PRO A 6 50.40 -31.88 27.52
C PRO A 6 50.54 -30.65 26.62
N ILE A 7 51.60 -30.60 25.81
CA ILE A 7 51.88 -29.49 24.88
C ILE A 7 50.86 -29.48 23.73
N ILE A 8 50.53 -30.66 23.20
CA ILE A 8 49.50 -30.80 22.15
C ILE A 8 48.12 -30.41 22.71
N LEU A 9 47.80 -30.81 23.95
CA LEU A 9 46.54 -30.44 24.59
C LEU A 9 46.46 -28.93 24.83
N LEU A 10 47.56 -28.31 25.27
CA LEU A 10 47.65 -26.86 25.46
C LEU A 10 47.47 -26.12 24.14
N ILE A 11 48.14 -26.56 23.07
CA ILE A 11 48.00 -25.96 21.73
C ILE A 11 46.56 -26.11 21.22
N LEU A 12 45.94 -27.29 21.37
CA LEU A 12 44.54 -27.49 21.01
C LEU A 12 43.60 -26.60 21.84
N PHE A 13 43.84 -26.45 23.14
CA PHE A 13 43.04 -25.58 24.01
C PHE A 13 43.23 -24.10 23.67
N THR A 14 44.45 -23.71 23.27
CA THR A 14 44.75 -22.33 22.84
C THR A 14 44.15 -22.04 21.48
N ILE A 15 44.18 -22.99 20.54
CA ILE A 15 43.48 -22.89 19.26
C ILE A 15 41.97 -22.87 19.49
N PHE A 16 41.41 -23.71 20.36
CA PHE A 16 39.99 -23.64 20.70
C PHE A 16 39.61 -22.33 21.39
N ALA A 17 40.46 -21.80 22.27
CA ALA A 17 40.24 -20.51 22.92
C ALA A 17 40.36 -19.36 21.92
N ILE A 18 41.32 -19.38 21.00
CA ILE A 18 41.48 -18.37 19.94
C ILE A 18 40.37 -18.47 18.92
N VAL A 19 39.96 -19.68 18.51
CA VAL A 19 38.82 -19.90 17.62
C VAL A 19 37.54 -19.48 18.32
N LYS A 20 37.36 -19.80 19.60
CA LYS A 20 36.21 -19.35 20.39
C LYS A 20 36.21 -17.83 20.53
N ILE A 21 37.33 -17.21 20.90
CA ILE A 21 37.50 -15.74 21.01
C ILE A 21 37.36 -15.06 19.66
N ALA A 22 37.84 -15.66 18.56
CA ALA A 22 37.68 -15.12 17.22
C ALA A 22 36.22 -15.25 16.74
N PHE A 23 35.54 -16.38 17.03
CA PHE A 23 34.11 -16.56 16.77
C PHE A 23 33.23 -15.71 17.68
N THR A 24 33.61 -15.49 18.94
CA THR A 24 32.88 -14.60 19.85
C THR A 24 33.16 -13.14 19.55
N ASN A 25 34.39 -12.74 19.22
CA ASN A 25 34.69 -11.36 18.84
C ASN A 25 34.22 -11.03 17.42
N SER A 26 34.12 -12.00 16.49
CA SER A 26 33.40 -11.79 15.23
C SER A 26 31.89 -11.72 15.41
N MET A 27 31.37 -12.21 16.55
CA MET A 27 29.96 -12.13 16.96
C MET A 27 29.63 -10.93 17.84
N ILE A 28 30.61 -10.17 18.35
CA ILE A 28 30.36 -9.23 19.46
C ILE A 28 31.03 -7.88 19.18
N TYR A 29 30.46 -7.13 18.25
CA TYR A 29 30.06 -5.74 18.47
C TYR A 29 29.16 -5.31 17.30
N MET A 30 27.85 -5.43 17.46
CA MET A 30 26.94 -4.67 16.60
C MET A 30 27.13 -3.21 16.94
N GLU A 31 27.34 -2.36 15.94
CA GLU A 31 27.28 -0.92 16.20
C GLU A 31 25.91 -0.59 16.82
N LYS A 32 25.86 0.42 17.69
CA LYS A 32 24.62 0.79 18.38
C LYS A 32 23.44 1.01 17.42
N LYS A 33 23.74 1.56 16.23
CA LYS A 33 22.78 1.76 15.16
C LYS A 33 22.27 0.42 14.61
N ASP A 34 23.16 -0.51 14.29
CA ASP A 34 22.78 -1.83 13.78
C ASP A 34 21.98 -2.64 14.79
N TYR A 35 22.33 -2.55 16.07
CA TYR A 35 21.58 -3.20 17.14
C TYR A 35 20.15 -2.64 17.25
N THR A 36 20.01 -1.31 17.14
CA THR A 36 18.68 -0.66 17.14
C THR A 36 17.84 -1.12 15.94
N THR A 37 18.45 -1.17 14.75
CA THR A 37 17.77 -1.66 13.53
C THR A 37 17.39 -3.13 13.66
N PHE A 38 18.26 -3.97 14.25
CA PHE A 38 17.96 -5.37 14.54
C PHE A 38 16.78 -5.53 15.49
N GLU A 39 16.76 -4.79 16.61
CA GLU A 39 15.62 -4.82 17.53
C GLU A 39 14.33 -4.33 16.86
N GLN A 40 14.41 -3.35 15.97
CA GLN A 40 13.27 -2.91 15.17
C GLN A 40 12.79 -4.03 14.24
N THR A 41 13.70 -4.75 13.58
CA THR A 41 13.41 -5.85 12.64
C THR A 41 12.80 -7.08 13.34
N ILE A 42 13.26 -7.46 14.53
CA ILE A 42 12.67 -8.62 15.24
C ILE A 42 11.41 -8.25 16.03
N GLY A 43 11.20 -6.96 16.30
CA GLY A 43 9.98 -6.43 16.90
C GLY A 43 9.69 -7.01 18.29
N GLU A 44 8.43 -7.38 18.55
CA GLU A 44 7.96 -7.93 19.83
C GLU A 44 8.67 -9.23 20.25
N LEU A 45 9.30 -9.96 19.31
CA LEU A 45 10.07 -11.16 19.65
C LEU A 45 11.21 -10.87 20.63
N LYS A 46 11.76 -9.65 20.65
CA LYS A 46 12.86 -9.29 21.55
C LYS A 46 12.53 -9.49 23.03
N TYR A 47 11.25 -9.55 23.40
CA TYR A 47 10.80 -9.76 24.77
C TYR A 47 10.54 -11.24 25.12
N SER A 48 10.53 -12.13 24.13
CA SER A 48 10.11 -13.52 24.29
C SER A 48 11.20 -14.54 23.97
N LEU A 49 12.17 -14.18 23.12
CA LEU A 49 13.24 -15.08 22.70
C LEU A 49 14.16 -15.46 23.86
N ASP A 50 14.57 -16.72 23.92
CA ASP A 50 15.67 -17.12 24.78
C ASP A 50 17.02 -16.63 24.20
N ASN A 51 18.08 -16.67 25.02
CA ASN A 51 19.40 -16.18 24.61
C ASN A 51 19.95 -16.89 23.36
N GLY A 52 19.70 -18.21 23.22
CA GLY A 52 20.21 -18.97 22.08
C GLY A 52 19.46 -18.63 20.79
N GLU A 53 18.15 -18.43 20.87
CA GLU A 53 17.33 -17.99 19.74
C GLU A 53 17.68 -16.56 19.32
N LEU A 54 17.87 -15.65 20.29
CA LEU A 54 18.30 -14.28 20.05
C LEU A 54 19.68 -14.21 19.40
N ASP A 55 20.66 -14.98 19.90
CA ASP A 55 22.00 -15.03 19.35
C ASP A 55 22.02 -15.64 17.93
N SER A 56 21.16 -16.62 17.66
CA SER A 56 20.96 -17.17 16.31
C SER A 56 20.45 -16.12 15.33
N LEU A 57 19.43 -15.35 15.72
CA LEU A 57 18.90 -14.25 14.89
C LEU A 57 19.94 -13.14 14.67
N LYS A 58 20.69 -12.75 15.71
CA LYS A 58 21.79 -11.77 15.59
C LYS A 58 22.84 -12.23 14.59
N SER A 59 23.26 -13.49 14.67
CA SER A 59 24.26 -14.05 13.75
C SER A 59 23.77 -13.98 12.30
N LYS A 60 22.52 -14.38 12.04
CA LYS A 60 21.92 -14.32 10.69
C LYS A 60 21.79 -12.87 10.19
N TYR A 61 21.40 -11.95 11.06
CA TYR A 61 21.29 -10.54 10.74
C TYR A 61 22.66 -9.92 10.39
N MET A 62 23.71 -10.26 11.16
CA MET A 62 25.07 -9.81 10.86
C MET A 62 25.59 -10.34 9.53
N ASP A 63 25.27 -11.60 9.20
CA ASP A 63 25.58 -12.19 7.90
C ASP A 63 24.89 -11.44 6.74
N ILE A 64 23.65 -10.98 6.95
CA ILE A 64 22.91 -10.14 5.99
C ILE A 64 23.61 -8.78 5.84
N LEU A 65 23.95 -8.11 6.94
CA LEU A 65 24.65 -6.82 6.89
C LEU A 65 26.01 -6.92 6.19
N PHE A 66 26.77 -7.98 6.47
CA PHE A 66 28.04 -8.24 5.81
C PHE A 66 27.86 -8.41 4.29
N GLN A 67 26.85 -9.17 3.87
CA GLN A 67 26.52 -9.37 2.47
C GLN A 67 26.11 -8.05 1.80
N ILE A 68 25.26 -7.24 2.44
CA ILE A 68 24.86 -5.90 1.97
C ILE A 68 26.08 -5.01 1.77
N ASN A 69 26.96 -4.92 2.77
CA ASN A 69 28.17 -4.09 2.71
C ASN A 69 29.10 -4.54 1.58
N SER A 70 29.31 -5.86 1.42
CA SER A 70 30.10 -6.42 0.32
C SER A 70 29.51 -6.07 -1.06
N LEU A 71 28.19 -6.13 -1.22
CA LEU A 71 27.51 -5.78 -2.48
C LEU A 71 27.63 -4.27 -2.77
N ASN A 72 27.45 -3.43 -1.75
CA ASN A 72 27.58 -1.97 -1.90
C ASN A 72 29.02 -1.57 -2.31
N VAL A 73 30.05 -2.18 -1.71
CA VAL A 73 31.45 -1.92 -2.09
C VAL A 73 31.72 -2.33 -3.53
N LYS A 74 31.20 -3.49 -3.98
CA LYS A 74 31.33 -3.92 -5.38
C LYS A 74 30.68 -2.94 -6.34
N GLN A 75 29.45 -2.49 -6.05
CA GLN A 75 28.75 -1.52 -6.88
C GLN A 75 29.48 -0.16 -6.95
N ALA A 76 30.07 0.29 -5.85
CA ALA A 76 30.87 1.52 -5.83
C ALA A 76 32.19 1.41 -6.61
N GLY A 77 32.73 0.19 -6.78
CA GLY A 77 33.91 -0.07 -7.61
C GLY A 77 33.64 -0.11 -9.11
N ASP A 78 32.40 -0.47 -9.50
CA ASP A 78 31.97 -0.59 -10.90
C ASP A 78 31.48 0.75 -11.50
N SER A 79 31.33 1.81 -10.70
CA SER A 79 30.69 3.08 -11.09
C SER A 79 31.63 4.13 -11.70
N SER A 80 32.71 3.72 -12.38
CA SER A 80 33.60 4.65 -13.11
C SER A 80 32.98 5.25 -14.39
N GLU A 81 31.74 4.91 -14.74
CA GLU A 81 30.99 5.53 -15.84
C GLU A 81 29.63 6.06 -15.37
N ASN A 82 29.53 7.39 -15.25
CA ASN A 82 28.38 8.32 -15.35
C ASN A 82 26.92 7.80 -15.38
N ASN A 83 26.55 6.77 -14.63
CA ASN A 83 25.14 6.39 -14.47
C ASN A 83 24.81 6.15 -12.99
N PRO A 84 24.07 7.05 -12.31
CA PRO A 84 23.75 6.94 -10.89
C PRO A 84 22.56 6.00 -10.64
N GLU A 85 22.43 4.93 -11.43
CA GLU A 85 21.49 3.85 -11.11
C GLU A 85 22.11 3.04 -9.98
N THR A 86 21.74 3.37 -8.74
CA THR A 86 21.96 2.49 -7.59
C THR A 86 21.26 1.16 -7.89
N LYS A 87 22.04 0.15 -8.32
CA LYS A 87 21.49 -1.19 -8.57
C LYS A 87 20.87 -1.72 -7.28
N ASN A 88 19.59 -2.10 -7.33
CA ASN A 88 18.92 -2.69 -6.19
C ASN A 88 19.64 -3.99 -5.74
N ILE A 89 20.30 -3.95 -4.59
CA ILE A 89 21.05 -5.09 -4.05
C ILE A 89 20.15 -6.25 -3.59
N TYR A 90 18.88 -5.98 -3.30
CA TYR A 90 17.89 -6.96 -2.86
C TYR A 90 17.40 -7.86 -4.01
N GLY A 91 17.91 -7.69 -5.23
CA GLY A 91 17.79 -8.66 -6.31
C GLY A 91 18.85 -9.77 -6.30
N ASN A 92 19.84 -9.72 -5.39
CA ASN A 92 20.95 -10.68 -5.37
C ASN A 92 20.54 -12.02 -4.77
N GLU A 93 20.73 -13.13 -5.52
CA GLU A 93 20.34 -14.48 -5.10
C GLU A 93 20.92 -14.89 -3.74
N ASN A 94 22.19 -14.60 -3.47
CA ASN A 94 22.84 -14.95 -2.19
C ASN A 94 22.29 -14.12 -1.02
N LEU A 95 22.00 -12.85 -1.23
CA LEU A 95 21.36 -12.01 -0.22
C LEU A 95 19.92 -12.48 0.05
N ASN A 96 19.17 -12.83 -1.00
CA ASN A 96 17.80 -13.31 -0.89
C ASN A 96 17.71 -14.64 -0.14
N ALA A 97 18.65 -15.56 -0.38
CA ALA A 97 18.75 -16.79 0.39
C ALA A 97 18.98 -16.53 1.89
N LYS A 98 19.82 -15.55 2.24
CA LYS A 98 20.06 -15.15 3.64
C LYS A 98 18.84 -14.48 4.28
N LEU A 99 18.17 -13.60 3.56
CA LEU A 99 16.93 -12.95 4.01
C LEU A 99 15.81 -13.98 4.22
N LEU A 100 15.66 -14.95 3.32
CA LEU A 100 14.69 -16.04 3.44
C LEU A 100 14.96 -16.94 4.65
N ASP A 101 16.22 -17.32 4.89
CA ASP A 101 16.60 -18.09 6.08
C ASP A 101 16.31 -17.30 7.37
N PHE A 102 16.59 -16.00 7.38
CA PHE A 102 16.26 -15.14 8.52
C PHE A 102 14.73 -15.02 8.75
N ASN A 103 13.95 -14.70 7.72
CA ASN A 103 12.47 -14.64 7.76
C ASN A 103 11.87 -15.98 8.22
N THR A 104 12.40 -17.10 7.76
CA THR A 104 11.94 -18.44 8.18
C THR A 104 12.07 -18.63 9.69
N ASN A 105 13.17 -18.15 10.29
CA ASN A 105 13.37 -18.19 11.74
C ASN A 105 12.45 -17.19 12.46
N LEU A 106 12.29 -15.97 11.93
CA LEU A 106 11.34 -15.00 12.49
C LEU A 106 9.92 -15.57 12.53
N ASN A 107 9.46 -16.20 11.45
CA ASN A 107 8.15 -16.81 11.35
C ASN A 107 7.99 -17.98 12.32
N LYS A 108 8.99 -18.87 12.41
CA LYS A 108 9.02 -19.95 13.41
C LYS A 108 8.88 -19.42 14.84
N TYR A 109 9.61 -18.37 15.20
CA TYR A 109 9.55 -17.80 16.55
C TYR A 109 8.26 -17.00 16.79
N SER A 110 7.71 -16.35 15.77
CA SER A 110 6.42 -15.65 15.86
C SER A 110 5.28 -16.63 16.11
N GLU A 111 5.28 -17.75 15.38
CA GLU A 111 4.37 -18.87 15.58
C GLU A 111 4.46 -19.41 17.01
N LYS A 112 5.69 -19.65 17.49
CA LYS A 112 5.96 -20.18 18.84
C LYS A 112 5.52 -19.24 19.96
N TYR A 113 5.74 -17.93 19.82
CA TYR A 113 5.66 -17.00 20.97
C TYR A 113 4.55 -15.96 20.89
N LEU A 114 4.11 -15.58 19.69
CA LEU A 114 3.19 -14.46 19.51
C LEU A 114 1.77 -14.91 19.15
N VAL A 115 1.63 -16.04 18.44
CA VAL A 115 0.30 -16.56 18.06
C VAL A 115 -0.48 -17.06 19.28
N GLU A 116 0.14 -17.85 20.16
CA GLU A 116 -0.52 -18.35 21.37
C GLU A 116 -0.99 -17.20 22.28
N GLN A 117 -0.21 -16.12 22.35
CA GLN A 117 -0.58 -14.92 23.12
C GLN A 117 -1.78 -14.17 22.53
N GLU A 118 -2.00 -14.25 21.22
CA GLU A 118 -3.18 -13.68 20.57
C GLU A 118 -4.42 -14.55 20.74
N ILE A 119 -4.32 -15.86 20.56
CA ILE A 119 -5.47 -16.77 20.74
C ILE A 119 -6.08 -16.61 22.14
N ILE A 120 -5.23 -16.49 23.17
CA ILE A 120 -5.67 -16.25 24.56
C ILE A 120 -6.35 -14.88 24.74
N LYS A 121 -6.02 -13.88 23.91
CA LYS A 121 -6.68 -12.56 23.93
C LYS A 121 -8.00 -12.57 23.17
N ASP A 122 -8.09 -13.30 22.06
CA ASP A 122 -9.30 -13.41 21.24
C ASP A 122 -10.39 -14.25 21.93
N GLU A 123 -10.03 -15.30 22.69
CA GLU A 123 -10.99 -16.05 23.53
C GLU A 123 -11.66 -15.19 24.63
N LYS A 124 -11.15 -13.99 24.90
CA LYS A 124 -11.73 -13.02 25.84
C LYS A 124 -12.49 -11.89 25.15
N ALA A 125 -12.46 -11.81 23.83
CA ALA A 125 -13.16 -10.80 23.05
C ALA A 125 -14.59 -11.27 22.73
N ASP A 126 -15.56 -10.36 22.81
CA ASP A 126 -16.99 -10.62 22.59
C ASP A 126 -17.26 -11.06 21.14
N GLU A 127 -17.93 -12.20 20.95
CA GLU A 127 -18.36 -12.74 19.65
C GLU A 127 -19.31 -11.79 18.89
N ASN A 128 -19.85 -10.75 19.55
CA ASN A 128 -20.69 -9.71 18.94
C ASN A 128 -19.94 -8.42 18.54
N LYS A 129 -18.61 -8.43 18.45
CA LYS A 129 -17.85 -7.21 18.10
C LYS A 129 -18.33 -6.64 16.77
N GLU A 130 -18.84 -5.41 16.79
CA GLU A 130 -19.14 -4.65 15.57
C GLU A 130 -17.88 -4.59 14.69
N LYS A 131 -18.04 -4.83 13.39
CA LYS A 131 -16.94 -4.71 12.43
C LYS A 131 -16.32 -3.32 12.56
N THR A 132 -15.01 -3.27 12.70
CA THR A 132 -14.25 -2.02 12.65
C THR A 132 -14.08 -1.56 11.20
N VAL A 133 -13.68 -0.31 10.99
CA VAL A 133 -13.37 0.17 9.63
C VAL A 133 -12.21 -0.65 9.06
N GLU A 134 -11.25 -1.01 9.89
CA GLU A 134 -10.11 -1.86 9.56
C GLU A 134 -10.55 -3.24 9.09
N ASP A 135 -11.56 -3.85 9.72
CA ASP A 135 -12.13 -5.13 9.30
C ASP A 135 -12.80 -5.02 7.92
N ALA A 136 -13.50 -3.91 7.64
CA ALA A 136 -14.09 -3.66 6.33
C ALA A 136 -13.02 -3.48 5.24
N TYR A 137 -11.88 -2.86 5.56
CA TYR A 137 -10.77 -2.72 4.64
C TYR A 137 -10.01 -4.03 4.42
N LEU A 138 -9.81 -4.84 5.46
CA LEU A 138 -9.26 -6.19 5.35
C LEU A 138 -10.13 -7.05 4.40
N ASP A 139 -11.45 -7.04 4.59
CA ASP A 139 -12.41 -7.72 3.71
C ASP A 139 -12.28 -7.21 2.26
N SER A 140 -12.23 -5.88 2.06
CA SER A 140 -12.09 -5.28 0.72
C SER A 140 -10.76 -5.63 0.05
N HIS A 141 -9.67 -5.69 0.82
CA HIS A 141 -8.32 -5.93 0.31
C HIS A 141 -8.18 -7.31 -0.32
N GLU A 142 -8.73 -8.34 0.33
CA GLU A 142 -8.77 -9.69 -0.22
C GLU A 142 -9.51 -9.72 -1.57
N ALA A 143 -10.58 -8.94 -1.72
CA ALA A 143 -11.32 -8.80 -2.96
C ALA A 143 -10.53 -8.03 -4.05
N THR A 144 -9.75 -7.01 -3.68
CA THR A 144 -9.01 -6.16 -4.66
C THR A 144 -7.81 -6.84 -5.34
N LYS A 145 -7.26 -7.92 -4.77
CA LYS A 145 -6.09 -8.62 -5.35
C LYS A 145 -6.44 -9.53 -6.53
N ILE A 146 -7.70 -9.93 -6.69
CA ILE A 146 -8.13 -10.88 -7.71
C ILE A 146 -9.40 -10.36 -8.40
N ILE A 147 -9.26 -9.94 -9.66
CA ILE A 147 -10.44 -9.63 -10.49
C ILE A 147 -11.03 -10.95 -10.99
N VAL A 148 -12.17 -11.33 -10.42
CA VAL A 148 -13.02 -12.40 -10.97
C VAL A 148 -13.74 -11.83 -12.19
N PHE A 149 -13.27 -12.22 -13.38
CA PHE A 149 -13.81 -11.74 -14.64
C PHE A 149 -14.91 -12.67 -15.16
N ASP A 150 -16.16 -12.35 -14.80
CA ASP A 150 -17.35 -13.13 -15.13
C ASP A 150 -18.02 -12.69 -16.44
N LYS A 151 -19.15 -13.32 -16.76
CA LYS A 151 -19.94 -13.02 -17.97
C LYS A 151 -20.51 -11.60 -17.98
N GLN A 152 -20.85 -11.04 -16.82
CA GLN A 152 -21.38 -9.69 -16.73
C GLN A 152 -20.28 -8.67 -17.05
N LYS A 153 -19.08 -8.83 -16.49
CA LYS A 153 -17.91 -8.02 -16.82
C LYS A 153 -17.52 -8.12 -18.29
N GLN A 154 -17.57 -9.32 -18.89
CA GLN A 154 -17.37 -9.49 -20.33
C GLN A 154 -18.41 -8.70 -21.16
N GLN A 155 -19.70 -8.76 -20.79
CA GLN A 155 -20.73 -8.01 -21.50
C GLN A 155 -20.49 -6.49 -21.42
N ILE A 156 -20.16 -5.97 -20.23
CA ILE A 156 -19.84 -4.56 -20.03
C ILE A 156 -18.64 -4.15 -20.88
N GLN A 157 -17.58 -4.97 -20.90
CA GLN A 157 -16.38 -4.73 -21.71
C GLN A 157 -16.72 -4.74 -23.21
N ASP A 158 -17.57 -5.66 -23.68
CA ASP A 158 -17.97 -5.74 -25.10
C ASP A 158 -18.79 -4.51 -25.54
N GLU A 159 -19.72 -4.05 -24.69
CA GLU A 159 -20.50 -2.82 -24.94
C GLU A 159 -19.59 -1.58 -24.96
N GLN A 160 -18.66 -1.51 -24.01
CA GLN A 160 -17.65 -0.46 -23.92
C GLN A 160 -16.74 -0.43 -25.17
N MET A 161 -16.30 -1.58 -25.65
CA MET A 161 -15.48 -1.70 -26.87
C MET A 161 -16.25 -1.26 -28.11
N LYS A 162 -17.55 -1.55 -28.22
CA LYS A 162 -18.39 -1.05 -29.33
C LYS A 162 -18.43 0.48 -29.37
N MET A 163 -18.60 1.14 -28.22
CA MET A 163 -18.58 2.61 -28.14
C MET A 163 -17.20 3.17 -28.54
N LEU A 164 -16.12 2.54 -28.08
CA LEU A 164 -14.76 2.97 -28.43
C LEU A 164 -14.46 2.80 -29.92
N LYS A 165 -15.02 1.78 -30.58
CA LYS A 165 -14.88 1.58 -32.03
C LYS A 165 -15.37 2.77 -32.87
N GLU A 166 -16.38 3.48 -32.39
CA GLU A 166 -16.95 4.65 -33.08
C GLU A 166 -16.10 5.91 -32.89
N ILE A 167 -15.17 5.90 -31.93
CA ILE A 167 -14.37 7.06 -31.52
C ILE A 167 -12.92 6.91 -31.95
N LEU A 168 -12.35 5.71 -31.78
CA LEU A 168 -10.95 5.44 -32.04
C LEU A 168 -10.68 5.25 -33.55
N GLY A 169 -9.50 5.68 -34.00
CA GLY A 169 -8.99 5.35 -35.32
C GLY A 169 -8.85 3.83 -35.50
N ALA A 170 -8.95 3.36 -36.75
CA ALA A 170 -9.01 1.92 -37.06
C ALA A 170 -7.80 1.13 -36.54
N GLU A 171 -6.59 1.70 -36.64
CA GLU A 171 -5.35 1.08 -36.15
C GLU A 171 -5.32 1.02 -34.61
N ASP A 172 -5.62 2.13 -33.95
CA ASP A 172 -5.69 2.22 -32.49
C ASP A 172 -6.74 1.26 -31.91
N TYR A 173 -7.92 1.18 -32.53
CA TYR A 173 -8.96 0.23 -32.12
C TYR A 173 -8.50 -1.22 -32.29
N ALA A 174 -7.84 -1.56 -33.40
CA ALA A 174 -7.33 -2.90 -33.63
C ALA A 174 -6.26 -3.29 -32.59
N GLU A 175 -5.36 -2.37 -32.24
CA GLU A 175 -4.35 -2.59 -31.20
C GLU A 175 -4.98 -2.77 -29.81
N LEU A 176 -5.99 -1.94 -29.49
CA LEU A 176 -6.74 -2.06 -28.25
C LEU A 176 -7.46 -3.40 -28.17
N GLU A 177 -8.13 -3.82 -29.25
CA GLU A 177 -8.84 -5.10 -29.30
C GLU A 177 -7.90 -6.29 -29.10
N ILE A 178 -6.71 -6.28 -29.73
CA ILE A 178 -5.68 -7.31 -29.53
C ILE A 178 -5.22 -7.33 -28.07
N THR A 179 -4.97 -6.16 -27.49
CA THR A 179 -4.51 -6.01 -26.10
C THR A 179 -5.55 -6.56 -25.12
N ILE A 180 -6.82 -6.20 -25.29
CA ILE A 180 -7.94 -6.67 -24.45
C ILE A 180 -8.13 -8.18 -24.60
N LYS A 181 -8.11 -8.73 -25.82
CA LYS A 181 -8.20 -10.19 -26.03
C LYS A 181 -7.07 -10.94 -25.33
N SER A 182 -5.83 -10.42 -25.41
CA SER A 182 -4.67 -11.01 -24.73
C SER A 182 -4.80 -10.92 -23.20
N MET A 183 -5.23 -9.76 -22.69
CA MET A 183 -5.49 -9.54 -21.27
C MET A 183 -6.50 -10.55 -20.72
N ASN A 184 -7.66 -10.69 -21.36
CA ASN A 184 -8.71 -11.61 -20.90
C ASN A 184 -8.24 -13.06 -20.94
N THR A 185 -7.54 -13.46 -22.02
CA THR A 185 -7.02 -14.83 -22.17
C THR A 185 -5.99 -15.17 -21.08
N GLN A 186 -5.15 -14.21 -20.71
CA GLN A 186 -4.09 -14.40 -19.72
C GLN A 186 -4.52 -14.00 -18.30
N GLN A 187 -5.74 -13.51 -18.12
CA GLN A 187 -6.28 -12.96 -16.87
C GLN A 187 -5.40 -11.85 -16.25
N LYS A 188 -4.80 -11.00 -17.09
CA LYS A 188 -3.83 -9.97 -16.67
C LYS A 188 -4.48 -8.61 -16.39
N TYR A 189 -5.60 -8.60 -15.67
CA TYR A 189 -6.44 -7.41 -15.47
C TYR A 189 -5.81 -6.30 -14.63
N LEU A 190 -4.86 -6.64 -13.74
CA LEU A 190 -4.13 -5.68 -12.90
C LEU A 190 -2.67 -5.50 -13.34
N ASN A 191 -2.32 -5.96 -14.54
CA ASN A 191 -0.93 -5.94 -15.00
C ASN A 191 -0.51 -4.56 -15.51
N ALA A 192 0.58 -4.03 -14.96
CA ALA A 192 1.16 -2.73 -15.31
C ALA A 192 1.38 -2.53 -16.81
N GLN A 193 1.97 -3.53 -17.49
CA GLN A 193 2.33 -3.41 -18.90
C GLN A 193 1.09 -3.44 -19.78
N VAL A 194 0.06 -4.19 -19.39
CA VAL A 194 -1.24 -4.19 -20.08
C VAL A 194 -1.91 -2.83 -19.93
N HIS A 195 -1.97 -2.29 -18.70
CA HIS A 195 -2.53 -0.96 -18.44
C HIS A 195 -1.82 0.13 -19.25
N GLN A 196 -0.50 0.10 -19.31
CA GLN A 196 0.29 1.05 -20.11
C GLN A 196 -0.03 0.99 -21.60
N LYS A 197 -0.20 -0.22 -22.16
CA LYS A 197 -0.60 -0.38 -23.57
C LYS A 197 -1.99 0.15 -23.85
N ILE A 198 -2.94 -0.06 -22.92
CA ILE A 198 -4.29 0.49 -23.05
C ILE A 198 -4.24 2.02 -22.97
N LEU A 199 -3.53 2.58 -21.98
CA LEU A 199 -3.41 4.02 -21.77
C LEU A 199 -2.66 4.71 -22.91
N SER A 200 -1.62 4.10 -23.50
CA SER A 200 -0.89 4.69 -24.63
C SER A 200 -1.77 4.90 -25.87
N ILE A 201 -2.85 4.12 -26.00
CA ILE A 201 -3.87 4.27 -27.03
C ILE A 201 -4.88 5.34 -26.61
N LEU A 202 -5.50 5.19 -25.43
CA LEU A 202 -6.60 6.05 -24.99
C LEU A 202 -6.15 7.52 -24.78
N LEU A 203 -4.93 7.74 -24.28
CA LEU A 203 -4.40 9.09 -24.03
C LEU A 203 -4.13 9.90 -25.31
N LYS A 204 -4.17 9.29 -26.50
CA LYS A 204 -4.12 10.02 -27.79
C LYS A 204 -5.39 10.86 -28.02
N TYR A 205 -6.49 10.52 -27.33
CA TYR A 205 -7.81 11.11 -27.53
C TYR A 205 -8.18 12.01 -26.34
N GLN A 206 -8.04 13.32 -26.50
CA GLN A 206 -8.18 14.30 -25.40
C GLN A 206 -9.58 14.35 -24.78
N ASP A 207 -10.61 13.97 -25.53
CA ASP A 207 -12.01 13.96 -25.05
C ASP A 207 -12.36 12.70 -24.25
N LEU A 208 -11.47 11.70 -24.20
CA LEU A 208 -11.70 10.45 -23.49
C LEU A 208 -11.15 10.52 -22.06
N ASP A 209 -11.89 9.90 -21.15
CA ASP A 209 -11.42 9.66 -19.80
C ASP A 209 -10.65 8.35 -19.70
N ALA A 210 -9.38 8.39 -20.13
CA ALA A 210 -8.58 7.19 -20.32
C ALA A 210 -8.50 6.27 -19.07
N TYR A 211 -8.45 6.85 -17.87
CA TYR A 211 -8.29 6.09 -16.62
C TYR A 211 -9.60 5.47 -16.14
N LEU A 212 -10.74 6.18 -16.24
CA LEU A 212 -12.05 5.57 -15.94
C LEU A 212 -12.40 4.47 -16.95
N ILE A 213 -12.08 4.69 -18.23
CA ILE A 213 -12.25 3.68 -19.29
C ILE A 213 -11.35 2.48 -19.02
N LEU A 214 -10.08 2.68 -18.64
CA LEU A 214 -9.17 1.59 -18.26
C LEU A 214 -9.76 0.73 -17.12
N GLY A 215 -10.20 1.37 -16.03
CA GLY A 215 -10.76 0.66 -14.88
C GLY A 215 -11.94 -0.24 -15.27
N GLN A 216 -12.86 0.27 -16.09
CA GLN A 216 -14.01 -0.49 -16.57
C GLN A 216 -13.61 -1.59 -17.57
N LEU A 217 -12.69 -1.32 -18.50
CA LEU A 217 -12.19 -2.32 -19.46
C LEU A 217 -11.47 -3.48 -18.74
N CYS A 218 -10.74 -3.20 -17.67
CA CYS A 218 -10.08 -4.22 -16.86
C CYS A 218 -11.04 -4.97 -15.91
N GLY A 219 -12.33 -4.62 -15.89
CA GLY A 219 -13.32 -5.26 -15.02
C GLY A 219 -13.14 -4.92 -13.54
N ARG A 220 -12.47 -3.81 -13.23
CA ARG A 220 -12.23 -3.34 -11.85
C ARG A 220 -13.53 -2.88 -11.20
N PHE A 221 -14.37 -2.17 -11.94
CA PHE A 221 -15.69 -1.70 -11.52
C PHE A 221 -16.54 -1.33 -12.75
N GLU A 222 -17.85 -1.27 -12.59
CA GLU A 222 -18.81 -0.67 -13.53
C GLU A 222 -19.10 0.77 -13.11
N ILE A 223 -18.97 1.73 -14.02
CA ILE A 223 -19.32 3.12 -13.76
C ILE A 223 -20.84 3.30 -13.92
N MET A 224 -21.49 3.70 -12.84
CA MET A 224 -22.95 3.86 -12.77
C MET A 224 -23.39 5.26 -13.21
N ALA A 225 -22.66 6.29 -12.79
CA ALA A 225 -22.95 7.69 -13.12
C ALA A 225 -21.74 8.59 -12.84
N TYR A 226 -21.68 9.75 -13.50
CA TYR A 226 -20.65 10.76 -13.32
C TYR A 226 -21.28 12.13 -13.07
N TYR A 227 -20.69 12.91 -12.16
CA TYR A 227 -21.21 14.18 -11.68
C TYR A 227 -20.10 15.22 -11.51
N GLU A 228 -20.42 16.47 -11.85
CA GLU A 228 -19.55 17.63 -11.60
C GLU A 228 -20.30 18.68 -10.77
N PRO A 229 -19.66 19.28 -9.76
CA PRO A 229 -20.23 20.44 -9.07
C PRO A 229 -20.11 21.70 -9.94
N GLU A 230 -21.24 22.31 -10.28
CA GLU A 230 -21.34 23.55 -11.04
C GLU A 230 -22.16 24.57 -10.26
N ASN A 231 -21.56 25.70 -9.90
CA ASN A 231 -22.22 26.79 -9.16
C ASN A 231 -22.96 26.32 -7.89
N GLY A 232 -22.39 25.36 -7.16
CA GLY A 232 -22.97 24.80 -5.93
C GLY A 232 -24.05 23.72 -6.17
N VAL A 233 -24.26 23.28 -7.42
CA VAL A 233 -25.22 22.22 -7.77
C VAL A 233 -24.48 21.05 -8.39
N ILE A 234 -24.89 19.83 -8.03
CA ILE A 234 -24.34 18.59 -8.60
C ILE A 234 -25.05 18.26 -9.91
N VAL A 235 -24.30 18.31 -11.00
CA VAL A 235 -24.81 18.10 -12.36
C VAL A 235 -24.31 16.78 -12.89
N LYS A 236 -25.23 15.91 -13.34
CA LYS A 236 -24.88 14.66 -14.02
C LYS A 236 -24.28 14.99 -15.38
N LYS A 237 -23.16 14.34 -15.72
CA LYS A 237 -22.44 14.51 -17.00
C LYS A 237 -22.28 13.17 -17.69
N GLU A 238 -22.24 13.19 -19.01
CA GLU A 238 -21.91 12.03 -19.83
C GLU A 238 -20.42 12.07 -20.17
N LEU A 239 -19.75 10.93 -20.04
CA LEU A 239 -18.34 10.78 -20.42
C LEU A 239 -18.27 10.09 -21.78
N LYS A 240 -17.61 10.74 -22.74
CA LYS A 240 -17.46 10.22 -24.10
C LYS A 240 -16.72 8.90 -24.08
N GLY A 241 -17.24 7.91 -24.81
CA GLY A 241 -16.61 6.61 -24.89
C GLY A 241 -16.56 5.87 -23.57
N LEU A 242 -17.48 6.15 -22.63
CA LEU A 242 -17.66 5.37 -21.40
C LEU A 242 -19.11 4.87 -21.33
N ARG A 243 -19.27 3.56 -21.19
CA ARG A 243 -20.59 2.93 -21.05
C ARG A 243 -21.09 3.12 -19.62
N THR A 244 -22.28 3.67 -19.46
CA THR A 244 -23.00 3.76 -18.18
C THR A 244 -24.40 3.17 -18.31
N PRO A 245 -24.92 2.46 -17.30
CA PRO A 245 -26.26 1.89 -17.34
C PRO A 245 -27.34 2.98 -17.25
N THR A 246 -28.57 2.62 -17.65
CA THR A 246 -29.75 3.42 -17.30
C THR A 246 -30.05 3.25 -15.82
N ILE A 247 -30.21 4.36 -15.10
CA ILE A 247 -30.46 4.36 -13.65
C ILE A 247 -31.87 4.87 -13.33
N THR A 248 -32.47 4.32 -12.28
CA THR A 248 -33.80 4.73 -11.79
C THR A 248 -33.75 6.09 -11.08
N ALA A 249 -34.91 6.73 -10.89
CA ALA A 249 -35.01 7.97 -10.12
C ALA A 249 -34.54 7.81 -8.65
N ALA A 250 -34.76 6.63 -8.06
CA ALA A 250 -34.30 6.32 -6.71
C ALA A 250 -32.77 6.22 -6.65
N GLN A 251 -32.15 5.55 -7.64
CA GLN A 251 -30.69 5.50 -7.77
C GLN A 251 -30.10 6.89 -8.00
N GLU A 252 -30.66 7.68 -8.91
CA GLU A 252 -30.21 9.06 -9.16
C GLU A 252 -30.26 9.92 -7.89
N LYS A 253 -31.31 9.80 -7.07
CA LYS A 253 -31.39 10.47 -5.77
C LYS A 253 -30.30 10.00 -4.81
N LYS A 254 -30.12 8.69 -4.66
CA LYS A 254 -29.05 8.09 -3.84
C LYS A 254 -27.67 8.59 -4.27
N TYR A 255 -27.39 8.57 -5.56
CA TYR A 255 -26.10 8.93 -6.13
C TYR A 255 -25.79 10.40 -5.90
N LYS A 256 -26.77 11.29 -6.12
CA LYS A 256 -26.63 12.72 -5.79
C LYS A 256 -26.38 12.95 -4.31
N ASN A 257 -27.04 12.21 -3.41
CA ASN A 257 -26.78 12.32 -1.98
C ASN A 257 -25.33 11.94 -1.65
N LEU A 258 -24.84 10.80 -2.15
CA LEU A 258 -23.45 10.36 -1.94
C LEU A 258 -22.44 11.38 -2.48
N VAL A 259 -22.66 11.92 -3.68
CA VAL A 259 -21.78 12.97 -4.25
C VAL A 259 -21.86 14.26 -3.44
N ASN A 260 -23.04 14.63 -2.93
CA ASN A 260 -23.19 15.80 -2.06
C ASN A 260 -22.41 15.65 -0.76
N MET A 261 -22.45 14.47 -0.15
CA MET A 261 -21.69 14.19 1.05
C MET A 261 -20.18 14.27 0.79
N GLN A 262 -19.69 13.72 -0.32
CA GLN A 262 -18.28 13.87 -0.73
C GLN A 262 -17.91 15.34 -0.96
N THR A 263 -18.77 16.07 -1.68
CA THR A 263 -18.55 17.49 -2.01
C THR A 263 -18.53 18.36 -0.76
N LEU A 264 -19.39 18.10 0.22
CA LEU A 264 -19.42 18.84 1.49
C LEU A 264 -18.26 18.45 2.42
N LEU A 265 -17.87 17.17 2.44
CA LEU A 265 -16.74 16.71 3.24
C LEU A 265 -15.42 17.34 2.77
N LEU A 266 -15.24 17.44 1.45
CA LEU A 266 -14.03 17.99 0.86
C LEU A 266 -14.13 19.51 0.64
N ASP A 267 -15.30 20.04 0.30
CA ASP A 267 -15.60 21.47 0.09
C ASP A 267 -14.46 22.22 -0.63
N VAL A 268 -13.83 23.22 -0.01
CA VAL A 268 -12.73 23.99 -0.62
C VAL A 268 -11.47 23.18 -0.97
N ILE A 269 -11.38 21.92 -0.52
CA ILE A 269 -10.27 21.01 -0.81
C ILE A 269 -10.45 20.36 -2.18
N TYR A 270 -11.67 19.91 -2.51
CA TYR A 270 -11.89 19.08 -3.71
C TYR A 270 -11.39 19.75 -5.00
N PRO A 271 -11.56 21.07 -5.27
CA PRO A 271 -11.21 21.66 -6.56
C PRO A 271 -9.72 21.60 -6.87
N LYS A 272 -8.87 21.44 -5.84
CA LYS A 272 -7.42 21.29 -5.98
C LYS A 272 -7.02 19.92 -6.49
N TYR A 273 -7.78 18.88 -6.15
CA TYR A 273 -7.39 17.48 -6.36
C TYR A 273 -8.29 16.74 -7.36
N PHE A 274 -9.57 17.12 -7.41
CA PHE A 274 -10.60 16.42 -8.18
C PHE A 274 -11.33 17.38 -9.11
N LYS A 275 -11.67 16.89 -10.31
CA LYS A 275 -12.51 17.57 -11.30
C LYS A 275 -13.98 17.24 -11.08
N GLY A 276 -14.29 16.01 -10.69
CA GLY A 276 -15.65 15.54 -10.49
C GLY A 276 -15.70 14.26 -9.67
N PHE A 277 -16.91 13.73 -9.55
CA PHE A 277 -17.22 12.55 -8.77
C PHE A 277 -17.92 11.51 -9.64
N PHE A 278 -17.66 10.23 -9.41
CA PHE A 278 -18.41 9.16 -10.05
C PHE A 278 -18.97 8.20 -9.02
N ILE A 279 -20.01 7.48 -9.44
CA ILE A 279 -20.56 6.35 -8.71
C ILE A 279 -20.18 5.12 -9.49
N PHE A 280 -19.65 4.12 -8.80
CA PHE A 280 -19.33 2.84 -9.40
C PHE A 280 -19.97 1.69 -8.62
N SER A 281 -19.81 0.48 -9.15
CA SER A 281 -20.08 -0.74 -8.42
C SER A 281 -19.13 -1.84 -8.88
N ASP A 282 -18.54 -2.58 -7.94
CA ASP A 282 -17.85 -3.85 -8.22
C ASP A 282 -18.49 -5.06 -7.52
N GLY A 283 -19.50 -4.81 -6.69
CA GLY A 283 -20.23 -5.80 -5.91
C GLY A 283 -20.42 -5.31 -4.48
N GLU A 284 -20.75 -6.20 -3.55
CA GLU A 284 -20.60 -5.88 -2.13
C GLU A 284 -19.20 -6.27 -1.67
N LYS A 285 -18.62 -5.51 -0.73
CA LYS A 285 -17.32 -5.81 -0.09
C LYS A 285 -16.11 -5.78 -1.05
N GLY A 286 -16.23 -5.06 -2.16
CA GLY A 286 -15.11 -4.75 -3.04
C GLY A 286 -14.49 -3.39 -2.71
N LEU A 287 -14.13 -2.63 -3.74
CA LEU A 287 -13.58 -1.29 -3.61
C LEU A 287 -14.62 -0.34 -3.01
N LEU A 288 -14.32 0.24 -1.85
CA LEU A 288 -15.24 1.20 -1.21
C LEU A 288 -15.25 2.55 -1.92
N ALA A 289 -14.07 3.03 -2.29
CA ALA A 289 -13.85 4.28 -2.99
C ALA A 289 -12.70 4.12 -3.98
N TYR A 290 -12.59 5.05 -4.92
CA TYR A 290 -11.51 5.04 -5.90
C TYR A 290 -11.17 6.44 -6.40
N ALA A 291 -9.90 6.84 -6.30
CA ALA A 291 -9.40 8.02 -7.00
C ALA A 291 -8.64 7.64 -8.28
N SER A 292 -9.04 8.22 -9.41
CA SER A 292 -8.37 8.11 -10.72
C SER A 292 -7.72 9.44 -11.15
N ASP A 293 -6.81 9.40 -12.13
CA ASP A 293 -6.31 10.56 -12.93
C ASP A 293 -5.79 11.82 -12.19
N PHE A 294 -4.92 11.66 -11.19
CA PHE A 294 -4.28 12.80 -10.49
C PHE A 294 -2.82 13.05 -10.91
N GLN A 295 -2.39 12.47 -12.02
CA GLN A 295 -0.99 12.50 -12.45
C GLN A 295 -0.73 13.60 -13.48
N ASN A 296 0.53 14.02 -13.63
CA ASN A 296 0.92 15.00 -14.65
C ASN A 296 0.12 16.31 -14.58
N ASN A 297 -0.15 16.80 -13.37
CA ASN A 297 -0.94 18.01 -13.07
C ASN A 297 -2.41 17.93 -13.49
N LYS A 298 -2.93 16.74 -13.80
CA LYS A 298 -4.36 16.56 -14.01
C LYS A 298 -5.09 16.43 -12.67
N ARG A 299 -6.35 16.85 -12.68
CA ARG A 299 -7.26 16.65 -11.55
C ARG A 299 -8.06 15.40 -11.83
N GLY A 300 -8.06 14.54 -10.83
CA GLY A 300 -8.66 13.23 -10.89
C GLY A 300 -10.16 13.22 -10.71
N TYR A 301 -10.70 12.03 -10.55
CA TYR A 301 -12.07 11.83 -10.11
C TYR A 301 -12.10 11.03 -8.83
N LEU A 302 -13.10 11.31 -8.00
CA LEU A 302 -13.33 10.53 -6.79
C LEU A 302 -14.61 9.72 -6.92
N GLY A 303 -14.46 8.41 -6.75
CA GLY A 303 -15.50 7.41 -6.86
C GLY A 303 -15.93 6.87 -5.52
N ILE A 304 -17.19 6.49 -5.40
CA ILE A 304 -17.70 5.70 -4.28
C ILE A 304 -18.57 4.55 -4.80
N ASP A 305 -18.48 3.38 -4.17
CA ASP A 305 -19.31 2.23 -4.54
C ASP A 305 -20.74 2.40 -4.00
N GLU A 306 -21.72 2.30 -4.88
CA GLU A 306 -23.11 2.41 -4.45
C GLU A 306 -23.56 1.23 -3.59
N LYS A 307 -23.06 0.01 -3.79
CA LYS A 307 -23.46 -1.18 -3.04
C LYS A 307 -23.00 -1.15 -1.59
N ASP A 308 -21.86 -0.51 -1.33
CA ASP A 308 -21.25 -0.48 -0.01
C ASP A 308 -21.75 0.67 0.89
N PHE A 309 -22.51 1.61 0.32
CA PHE A 309 -23.04 2.76 1.05
C PHE A 309 -24.55 2.95 0.83
N GLY A 310 -25.26 3.17 1.94
CA GLY A 310 -26.68 3.52 1.94
C GLY A 310 -26.97 4.87 1.28
N ALA A 311 -28.23 5.12 0.92
CA ALA A 311 -28.65 6.44 0.42
C ALA A 311 -28.61 7.54 1.48
N GLU A 312 -28.62 7.13 2.74
CA GLU A 312 -28.41 7.94 3.93
C GLU A 312 -27.46 7.17 4.83
N ILE A 313 -26.55 7.88 5.49
CA ILE A 313 -25.68 7.27 6.51
C ILE A 313 -26.49 7.12 7.79
N SER A 314 -26.78 5.86 8.12
CA SER A 314 -27.78 5.50 9.12
C SER A 314 -27.20 5.32 10.53
N ASN A 315 -25.91 5.02 10.63
CA ASN A 315 -25.22 4.72 11.88
C ASN A 315 -23.77 5.22 11.88
N ASP A 316 -23.12 5.20 13.04
CA ASP A 316 -21.75 5.70 13.20
C ASP A 316 -20.70 4.85 12.49
N PHE A 317 -20.93 3.54 12.33
CA PHE A 317 -20.05 2.67 11.56
C PHE A 317 -20.04 3.05 10.07
N GLU A 318 -21.22 3.15 9.43
CA GLU A 318 -21.36 3.60 8.04
C GLU A 318 -20.76 4.98 7.83
N LYS A 319 -20.93 5.88 8.82
CA LYS A 319 -20.38 7.23 8.79
C LYS A 319 -18.86 7.21 8.78
N THR A 320 -18.27 6.48 9.72
CA THR A 320 -16.82 6.37 9.87
C THR A 320 -16.23 5.69 8.64
N ARG A 321 -16.85 4.62 8.15
CA ARG A 321 -16.45 3.93 6.90
C ARG A 321 -16.47 4.89 5.71
N PHE A 322 -17.54 5.68 5.54
CA PHE A 322 -17.63 6.64 4.43
C PHE A 322 -16.56 7.74 4.52
N TYR A 323 -16.40 8.38 5.68
CA TYR A 323 -15.38 9.42 5.86
C TYR A 323 -13.98 8.86 5.65
N HIS A 324 -13.71 7.67 6.18
CA HIS A 324 -12.45 6.98 5.97
C HIS A 324 -12.21 6.70 4.49
N SER A 325 -13.17 6.15 3.75
CA SER A 325 -13.01 5.86 2.32
C SER A 325 -12.74 7.09 1.47
N VAL A 326 -13.46 8.18 1.69
CA VAL A 326 -13.25 9.43 0.94
C VAL A 326 -11.89 10.06 1.29
N VAL A 327 -11.52 10.09 2.56
CA VAL A 327 -10.28 10.74 3.02
C VAL A 327 -9.04 9.87 2.76
N ASN A 328 -9.18 8.55 2.71
CA ASN A 328 -8.12 7.62 2.33
C ASN A 328 -7.70 7.83 0.87
N GLU A 329 -8.67 7.93 -0.04
CA GLU A 329 -8.40 8.25 -1.44
C GLU A 329 -7.81 9.66 -1.59
N LEU A 330 -8.30 10.66 -0.85
CA LEU A 330 -7.67 11.99 -0.84
C LEU A 330 -6.20 11.91 -0.39
N SER A 331 -5.90 11.16 0.67
CA SER A 331 -4.55 10.98 1.19
C SER A 331 -3.63 10.36 0.15
N ARG A 332 -4.12 9.31 -0.53
CA ARG A 332 -3.44 8.68 -1.66
C ARG A 332 -3.15 9.68 -2.79
N VAL A 333 -4.13 10.50 -3.18
CA VAL A 333 -3.95 11.55 -4.20
C VAL A 333 -2.90 12.58 -3.78
N ILE A 334 -2.90 13.03 -2.52
CA ILE A 334 -1.90 13.99 -2.00
C ILE A 334 -0.50 13.39 -2.09
N LEU A 335 -0.35 12.13 -1.68
CA LEU A 335 0.93 11.41 -1.65
C LEU A 335 1.48 11.11 -3.05
N LEU A 336 0.60 11.01 -4.05
CA LEU A 336 0.98 10.80 -5.44
C LEU A 336 0.99 12.08 -6.27
N ALA A 337 0.65 13.24 -5.69
CA ALA A 337 0.63 14.49 -6.42
C ALA A 337 2.01 14.82 -7.02
N ASN A 338 2.04 15.64 -8.07
CA ASN A 338 3.27 16.11 -8.71
C ASN A 338 4.25 16.85 -7.79
N SER A 339 3.82 17.30 -6.62
CA SER A 339 4.73 17.83 -5.60
C SER A 339 5.59 16.73 -4.97
N GLN A 340 5.07 15.50 -4.88
CA GLN A 340 5.67 14.33 -4.26
C GLN A 340 6.36 13.39 -5.26
N ILE A 341 5.78 13.22 -6.45
CA ILE A 341 6.24 12.26 -7.47
C ILE A 341 6.84 13.00 -8.67
N ASP A 342 7.93 12.46 -9.21
CA ASP A 342 8.55 12.89 -10.45
C ASP A 342 8.18 11.92 -11.59
N TYR A 343 7.06 12.22 -12.24
CA TYR A 343 6.53 11.46 -13.37
C TYR A 343 7.40 11.55 -14.64
N THR A 344 8.44 12.40 -14.67
CA THR A 344 9.37 12.43 -15.80
C THR A 344 10.34 11.24 -15.79
N LYS A 345 10.54 10.61 -14.63
CA LYS A 345 11.41 9.43 -14.46
C LYS A 345 10.79 8.13 -15.00
N GLY A 346 9.50 8.13 -15.30
CA GLY A 346 8.82 6.97 -15.86
C GLY A 346 7.34 7.23 -16.07
N TYR A 347 6.79 6.70 -17.16
CA TYR A 347 5.37 6.80 -17.52
C TYR A 347 4.45 5.92 -16.63
N THR A 348 4.92 5.40 -15.49
CA THR A 348 4.52 4.07 -15.01
C THR A 348 3.73 3.99 -13.71
N VAL A 349 3.35 5.09 -13.07
CA VAL A 349 2.27 4.94 -12.08
C VAL A 349 0.99 4.89 -12.89
N SER A 350 0.47 3.72 -13.22
CA SER A 350 -0.92 3.61 -13.62
C SER A 350 -1.52 2.61 -12.66
N ASP A 351 -2.43 3.07 -11.82
CA ASP A 351 -3.28 2.27 -10.92
C ASP A 351 -2.57 1.27 -9.98
N ILE A 352 -1.23 1.33 -9.89
CA ILE A 352 -0.41 0.42 -9.11
C ILE A 352 0.13 1.15 -7.90
N ASP A 353 -0.40 0.75 -6.74
CA ASP A 353 0.01 1.20 -5.41
C ASP A 353 1.16 0.32 -4.86
N ASP A 354 2.17 0.03 -5.71
CA ASP A 354 3.36 -0.71 -5.30
C ASP A 354 4.45 0.25 -4.80
N PHE A 355 4.92 0.03 -3.57
CA PHE A 355 5.89 0.90 -2.94
C PHE A 355 7.21 1.02 -3.73
N GLU A 356 7.77 -0.05 -4.31
CA GLU A 356 9.05 0.05 -5.03
C GLU A 356 8.93 0.97 -6.24
N THR A 357 7.85 0.80 -7.01
CA THR A 357 7.56 1.67 -8.15
C THR A 357 7.41 3.13 -7.71
N ILE A 358 6.62 3.38 -6.67
CA ILE A 358 6.37 4.74 -6.17
C ILE A 358 7.64 5.36 -5.56
N LYS A 359 8.43 4.58 -4.80
CA LYS A 359 9.71 4.99 -4.21
C LYS A 359 10.69 5.47 -5.28
N ASN A 360 10.80 4.76 -6.40
CA ASN A 360 11.70 5.12 -7.50
C ASN A 360 11.30 6.43 -8.20
N LEU A 361 9.99 6.69 -8.27
CA LEU A 361 9.46 7.93 -8.87
C LEU A 361 9.38 9.08 -7.86
N SER A 362 9.41 8.79 -6.56
CA SER A 362 9.31 9.79 -5.50
C SER A 362 10.47 10.80 -5.55
N LYS A 363 10.15 12.05 -5.24
CA LYS A 363 11.17 13.07 -4.99
C LYS A 363 11.83 12.83 -3.65
N LYS A 364 13.09 13.26 -3.53
CA LYS A 364 13.93 13.01 -2.34
C LYS A 364 13.30 13.54 -1.05
N ASP A 365 12.59 14.66 -1.14
CA ASP A 365 11.90 15.36 -0.06
C ASP A 365 10.41 15.01 0.03
N SER A 366 9.92 14.02 -0.73
CA SER A 366 8.53 13.57 -0.62
C SER A 366 8.20 13.04 0.77
N TYR A 367 6.94 13.17 1.17
CA TYR A 367 6.45 12.64 2.44
C TYR A 367 6.67 11.13 2.54
N LEU A 368 6.49 10.38 1.44
CA LEU A 368 6.72 8.94 1.41
C LEU A 368 8.17 8.58 1.78
N LEU A 369 9.16 9.23 1.16
CA LEU A 369 10.56 8.90 1.47
C LEU A 369 10.96 9.36 2.87
N GLN A 370 10.46 10.51 3.33
CA GLN A 370 10.69 10.97 4.69
C GLN A 370 10.07 10.00 5.72
N PHE A 371 8.84 9.57 5.49
CA PHE A 371 8.12 8.61 6.34
C PHE A 371 8.81 7.25 6.35
N TYR A 372 9.15 6.70 5.18
CA TYR A 372 9.87 5.45 5.05
C TYR A 372 11.21 5.51 5.81
N SER A 373 11.99 6.58 5.62
CA SER A 373 13.29 6.73 6.29
C SER A 373 13.19 6.80 7.83
N ARG A 374 12.04 7.23 8.36
CA ARG A 374 11.83 7.44 9.81
C ARG A 374 11.24 6.22 10.49
N PHE A 375 10.33 5.52 9.82
CA PHE A 375 9.51 4.48 10.45
C PHE A 375 9.74 3.08 9.89
N TRP A 376 10.44 2.97 8.76
CA TRP A 376 10.79 1.70 8.14
C TRP A 376 12.32 1.57 8.02
N ASN A 377 12.79 0.33 7.90
CA ASN A 377 14.14 0.03 7.47
C ASN A 377 14.12 -1.04 6.38
N ASP A 378 15.17 -1.10 5.56
CA ASP A 378 15.15 -1.94 4.37
C ASP A 378 15.01 -3.44 4.71
N ILE A 379 15.61 -3.93 5.80
CA ILE A 379 15.51 -5.36 6.18
C ILE A 379 14.10 -5.70 6.68
N MET A 380 13.47 -4.81 7.44
CA MET A 380 12.07 -4.96 7.85
C MET A 380 11.14 -4.95 6.63
N TYR A 381 11.42 -4.10 5.64
CA TYR A 381 10.66 -4.09 4.39
C TYR A 381 10.86 -5.37 3.57
N GLN A 382 12.08 -5.93 3.53
CA GLN A 382 12.30 -7.22 2.87
C GLN A 382 11.62 -8.38 3.62
N ASP A 383 11.56 -8.34 4.95
CA ASP A 383 10.83 -9.31 5.77
C ASP A 383 9.33 -9.34 5.42
N ASP A 384 8.73 -8.16 5.24
CA ASP A 384 7.36 -8.01 4.73
C ASP A 384 7.20 -8.58 3.32
N LYS A 385 8.07 -8.21 2.37
CA LYS A 385 8.00 -8.74 0.99
C LYS A 385 8.09 -10.25 0.92
N LEU A 386 8.93 -10.86 1.74
CA LEU A 386 9.04 -12.32 1.84
C LEU A 386 7.77 -12.92 2.44
N SER A 387 7.19 -12.28 3.45
CA SER A 387 5.93 -12.71 4.08
C SER A 387 4.74 -12.71 3.11
N ASN A 388 4.80 -11.86 2.08
CA ASN A 388 3.81 -11.82 0.99
C ASN A 388 4.12 -12.77 -0.19
N SER A 389 5.20 -13.57 -0.12
CA SER A 389 5.59 -14.49 -1.21
C SER A 389 5.00 -15.89 -1.04
N SER A 390 4.76 -16.58 -2.16
CA SER A 390 4.25 -17.97 -2.19
C SER A 390 5.18 -18.99 -1.53
N ASP A 391 6.45 -18.62 -1.33
CA ASP A 391 7.49 -19.51 -0.83
C ASP A 391 7.53 -19.57 0.71
N THR A 392 6.65 -18.81 1.38
CA THR A 392 6.55 -18.75 2.84
C THR A 392 5.28 -19.41 3.36
N LYS A 393 5.27 -19.79 4.66
CA LYS A 393 4.12 -20.45 5.30
C LYS A 393 2.83 -19.60 5.20
N GLU A 394 1.68 -20.26 5.23
CA GLU A 394 0.31 -19.72 5.11
C GLU A 394 -0.02 -18.51 6.03
N ASN A 395 0.75 -18.24 7.09
CA ASN A 395 0.50 -17.17 8.07
C ASN A 395 1.60 -16.08 8.14
N ALA A 396 2.51 -16.00 7.16
CA ALA A 396 3.68 -15.12 7.28
C ALA A 396 3.32 -13.63 7.45
N ASN A 397 2.28 -13.12 6.78
CA ASN A 397 1.81 -11.74 6.95
C ASN A 397 1.30 -11.44 8.37
N LYS A 398 0.46 -12.34 8.91
CA LYS A 398 0.03 -12.27 10.31
C LYS A 398 1.24 -12.28 11.24
N TYR A 399 2.22 -13.15 11.00
CA TYR A 399 3.43 -13.21 11.82
C TYR A 399 4.23 -11.91 11.78
N PHE A 400 4.41 -11.31 10.59
CA PHE A 400 5.01 -9.99 10.45
C PHE A 400 4.25 -8.95 11.28
N PHE A 401 2.93 -8.86 11.11
CA PHE A 401 2.12 -7.91 11.87
C PHE A 401 2.27 -8.12 13.38
N LEU A 402 2.23 -9.36 13.88
CA LEU A 402 2.37 -9.66 15.30
C LEU A 402 3.73 -9.21 15.85
N ARG A 403 4.82 -9.39 15.09
CA ARG A 403 6.15 -8.85 15.46
C ARG A 403 6.14 -7.33 15.54
N HIS A 404 5.31 -6.65 14.75
CA HIS A 404 5.33 -5.20 14.62
C HIS A 404 4.02 -4.52 15.08
N LYS A 405 3.26 -5.14 15.98
CA LYS A 405 1.93 -4.68 16.41
C LYS A 405 1.92 -3.31 17.11
N SER A 406 3.04 -2.93 17.71
CA SER A 406 3.26 -1.58 18.28
C SER A 406 3.62 -0.53 17.21
N GLN A 407 4.01 -0.97 16.02
CA GLN A 407 4.43 -0.13 14.89
C GLN A 407 3.34 0.09 13.84
N PHE A 408 2.38 -0.82 13.71
CA PHE A 408 1.31 -0.74 12.70
C PHE A 408 -0.08 -0.66 13.32
N LEU A 409 -1.00 0.03 12.64
CA LEU A 409 -2.40 0.18 13.07
C LEU A 409 -3.18 -1.13 12.87
N SER A 410 -2.89 -1.88 11.82
CA SER A 410 -3.53 -3.15 11.47
C SER A 410 -2.61 -4.03 10.61
N GLU A 411 -3.00 -5.30 10.43
CA GLU A 411 -2.32 -6.23 9.52
C GLU A 411 -2.42 -5.79 8.05
N TYR A 412 -3.48 -5.07 7.68
CA TYR A 412 -3.65 -4.53 6.33
C TYR A 412 -2.52 -3.55 5.96
N VAL A 413 -2.21 -2.63 6.87
CA VAL A 413 -1.24 -1.55 6.60
C VAL A 413 0.20 -1.97 6.82
N SER A 414 0.45 -3.06 7.57
CA SER A 414 1.79 -3.59 7.75
C SER A 414 2.37 -4.22 6.49
N GLN A 415 1.55 -4.46 5.46
CA GLN A 415 1.93 -5.15 4.23
C GLN A 415 2.66 -4.29 3.19
N ASP A 416 2.68 -2.96 3.36
CA ASP A 416 3.31 -2.06 2.40
C ASP A 416 3.52 -0.66 3.01
N PRO A 417 4.71 -0.03 2.89
CA PRO A 417 4.95 1.31 3.43
C PRO A 417 4.06 2.41 2.84
N PHE A 418 3.65 2.28 1.58
CA PHE A 418 2.73 3.21 0.93
C PHE A 418 1.32 3.13 1.56
N ARG A 419 0.85 1.92 1.89
CA ARG A 419 -0.42 1.76 2.63
C ARG A 419 -0.33 2.32 4.05
N ASP A 420 0.79 2.07 4.73
CA ASP A 420 1.04 2.58 6.08
C ASP A 420 1.00 4.11 6.16
N ILE A 421 1.62 4.80 5.19
CA ILE A 421 1.57 6.27 5.15
C ILE A 421 0.18 6.80 4.76
N ILE A 422 -0.54 6.14 3.84
CA ILE A 422 -1.91 6.54 3.46
C ILE A 422 -2.81 6.44 4.69
N GLU A 423 -2.77 5.33 5.41
CA GLU A 423 -3.58 5.15 6.61
C GLU A 423 -3.20 6.18 7.67
N SER A 424 -1.90 6.37 7.92
CA SER A 424 -1.43 7.33 8.92
C SER A 424 -1.89 8.76 8.60
N MET A 425 -1.89 9.16 7.32
CA MET A 425 -2.41 10.45 6.88
C MET A 425 -3.93 10.51 7.03
N THR A 426 -4.65 9.44 6.68
CA THR A 426 -6.10 9.35 6.81
C THR A 426 -6.54 9.56 8.25
N ARG A 427 -5.87 8.88 9.20
CA ARG A 427 -6.08 9.04 10.64
C ARG A 427 -5.75 10.46 11.09
N PHE A 428 -4.66 11.04 10.61
CA PHE A 428 -4.32 12.44 10.93
C PHE A 428 -5.39 13.43 10.47
N LEU A 429 -5.97 13.22 9.29
CA LEU A 429 -7.00 14.11 8.72
C LEU A 429 -8.35 13.97 9.44
N LEU A 430 -8.68 12.78 9.96
CA LEU A 430 -9.98 12.48 10.57
C LEU A 430 -9.99 12.60 12.10
N GLU A 431 -8.88 12.25 12.76
CA GLU A 431 -8.85 12.01 14.20
C GLU A 431 -8.15 13.14 14.97
N LYS A 432 -8.35 13.13 16.28
CA LYS A 432 -7.61 14.01 17.18
C LYS A 432 -6.17 13.55 17.29
N LYS A 433 -5.27 14.48 17.62
CA LYS A 433 -3.86 14.16 17.88
C LYS A 433 -3.74 13.04 18.92
N PRO A 434 -3.12 11.90 18.60
CA PRO A 434 -2.91 10.83 19.56
C PRO A 434 -1.88 11.26 20.61
N ILE A 435 -2.11 10.86 21.87
CA ILE A 435 -1.26 11.18 23.03
C ILE A 435 -0.36 10.00 23.45
N GLU A 436 -0.64 8.83 22.91
CA GLU A 436 0.00 7.57 23.21
C GLU A 436 1.41 7.50 22.61
N ASN A 437 2.35 6.93 23.38
CA ASN A 437 3.76 6.82 23.02
C ASN A 437 4.07 5.46 22.37
N GLN A 438 3.48 5.20 21.20
CA GLN A 438 3.82 4.04 20.36
C GLN A 438 4.11 4.51 18.93
N THR A 439 4.99 3.79 18.22
CA THR A 439 5.43 4.15 16.87
C THR A 439 4.27 4.34 15.89
N LYS A 440 3.21 3.52 15.96
CA LYS A 440 2.01 3.70 15.12
C LYS A 440 1.32 5.06 15.29
N PHE A 441 1.40 5.65 16.48
CA PHE A 441 0.86 6.99 16.74
C PHE A 441 1.86 8.09 16.40
N ASP A 442 3.18 7.82 16.45
CA ASP A 442 4.19 8.73 15.92
C ASP A 442 4.05 8.92 14.40
N LYS A 443 3.66 7.87 13.68
CA LYS A 443 3.34 7.93 12.24
C LYS A 443 2.18 8.87 11.92
N ILE A 444 1.15 8.92 12.78
CA ILE A 444 0.06 9.91 12.65
C ILE A 444 0.59 11.31 13.01
N ARG A 445 1.41 11.42 14.06
CA ARG A 445 1.99 12.70 14.49
C ARG A 445 2.95 13.32 13.48
N PHE A 446 3.59 12.51 12.64
CA PHE A 446 4.47 12.95 11.55
C PHE A 446 3.86 14.08 10.72
N PHE A 447 2.55 14.03 10.44
CA PHE A 447 1.91 15.02 9.59
C PHE A 447 1.70 16.40 10.22
N TYR A 448 1.87 16.54 11.55
CA TYR A 448 1.90 17.85 12.20
C TYR A 448 3.13 18.68 11.82
N GLU A 449 4.14 18.07 11.20
CA GLU A 449 5.34 18.76 10.72
C GLU A 449 5.10 19.52 9.39
N PHE A 450 3.97 19.27 8.71
CA PHE A 450 3.64 19.86 7.42
C PHE A 450 2.41 20.77 7.52
N SER A 451 2.64 22.08 7.50
CA SER A 451 1.58 23.09 7.68
C SER A 451 0.42 22.94 6.70
N GLU A 452 0.71 22.62 5.45
CA GLU A 452 -0.26 22.45 4.39
C GLU A 452 -1.16 21.22 4.59
N ILE A 453 -0.63 20.16 5.21
CA ILE A 453 -1.42 18.97 5.54
C ILE A 453 -2.25 19.23 6.80
N PHE A 454 -1.69 19.94 7.78
CA PHE A 454 -2.42 20.39 8.96
C PHE A 454 -3.60 21.31 8.63
N ASP A 455 -3.46 22.23 7.68
CA ASP A 455 -4.55 23.09 7.23
C ASP A 455 -5.68 22.28 6.56
N ILE A 456 -5.33 21.26 5.77
CA ILE A 456 -6.31 20.33 5.19
C ILE A 456 -7.05 19.59 6.30
N ALA A 457 -6.34 19.08 7.32
CA ALA A 457 -6.96 18.39 8.46
C ALA A 457 -7.96 19.28 9.19
N GLN A 458 -7.58 20.53 9.50
CA GLN A 458 -8.47 21.47 10.16
C GLN A 458 -9.73 21.74 9.34
N ARG A 459 -9.60 21.83 8.00
CA ARG A 459 -10.74 22.03 7.12
C ARG A 459 -11.66 20.82 7.06
N ILE A 460 -11.11 19.61 6.94
CA ILE A 460 -11.90 18.36 6.96
C ILE A 460 -12.66 18.24 8.28
N GLN A 461 -12.00 18.49 9.42
CA GLN A 461 -12.67 18.43 10.73
C GLN A 461 -13.79 19.46 10.88
N LEU A 462 -13.62 20.66 10.31
CA LEU A 462 -14.70 21.66 10.27
C LEU A 462 -15.87 21.20 9.38
N ASN A 463 -15.56 20.64 8.22
CA ASN A 463 -16.57 20.14 7.28
C ASN A 463 -17.37 18.97 7.88
N ILE A 464 -16.71 18.05 8.60
CA ILE A 464 -17.38 16.97 9.34
C ILE A 464 -18.33 17.55 10.37
N LYS A 465 -17.89 18.52 11.19
CA LYS A 465 -18.79 19.17 12.18
C LYS A 465 -20.01 19.82 11.53
N ASN A 466 -19.84 20.43 10.35
CA ASN A 466 -20.95 21.02 9.61
C ASN A 466 -21.91 19.94 9.09
N LEU A 467 -21.38 18.86 8.52
CA LEU A 467 -22.16 17.71 8.04
C LEU A 467 -22.96 17.05 9.17
N GLU A 468 -22.36 16.94 10.36
CA GLU A 468 -23.00 16.34 11.53
C GLU A 468 -23.96 17.29 12.26
N GLY A 469 -23.67 18.60 12.22
CA GLY A 469 -24.48 19.65 12.84
C GLY A 469 -25.67 20.14 11.99
N MET A 470 -25.81 19.67 10.75
CA MET A 470 -26.98 19.92 9.88
C MET A 470 -28.19 19.02 10.19
N LYS A 471 -28.15 18.23 11.28
CA LYS A 471 -29.26 17.38 11.74
C LYS A 471 -30.17 18.06 12.75
#